data_AF-A0A958FQK8-F1
#
_entry.id   AF-A0A958FQK8-F1
#
_cell.length_a   1.000
_cell.length_b   1.000
_cell.length_c   1.000
_cell.angle_alpha   90.00
_cell.angle_beta   90.00
_cell.angle_gamma   90.00
#
_symmetry.space_group_name_H-M   'P 1'
#
loop_
_entity.id
_entity.type
_entity.pdbx_description
1 polymer ?
#
loop_
_entity_poly.entity_id
_entity_poly.type
_entity_poly.pdbx_seq_one_letter_code
_entity_poly.pdbx_strand_id
1 'polypeptide(L)' 'VLTGFVAGLLAQGFDPDEAAYTANFLHGYTADVILEKETTYTILASDLIANLGVAINKFSKENEHSH' A
#
# COMPACT_ATOMS: atom_id res chain seq x y z
N VAL A 1 -11.01 -0.26 -3.76
CA VAL A 1 -9.87 -0.30 -2.80
C VAL A 1 -9.15 1.03 -2.76
N LEU A 2 -8.53 1.46 -3.86
CA LEU A 2 -7.78 2.72 -3.94
C LEU A 2 -8.53 3.95 -3.38
N THR A 3 -9.82 4.14 -3.70
CA THR A 3 -10.61 5.23 -3.12
C THR A 3 -10.67 5.20 -1.58
N GLY A 4 -10.73 4.01 -0.98
CA GLY A 4 -10.70 3.85 0.48
C GLY A 4 -9.33 4.21 1.07
N PHE A 5 -8.24 3.91 0.35
CA PHE A 5 -6.90 4.36 0.73
C PHE A 5 -6.80 5.89 0.72
N VAL A 6 -7.25 6.53 -0.36
CA VAL A 6 -7.27 8.00 -0.46
C VAL A 6 -8.11 8.61 0.66
N ALA A 7 -9.33 8.10 0.88
CA ALA A 7 -10.21 8.58 1.94
C ALA A 7 -9.62 8.39 3.34
N GLY A 8 -8.95 7.28 3.60
CA GLY A 8 -8.28 7.01 4.88
C GLY A 8 -7.09 7.94 5.13
N LEU A 9 -6.32 8.29 4.10
CA LEU A 9 -5.22 9.26 4.20
C LEU A 9 -5.74 10.69 4.40
N LEU A 10 -6.77 11.08 3.65
CA LEU A 10 -7.47 12.36 3.85
C LEU A 10 -8.00 12.48 5.29
N ALA A 11 -8.61 11.41 5.83
CA ALA A 11 -9.10 11.38 7.20
C ALA A 11 -7.99 11.52 8.26
N GLN A 12 -6.73 11.22 7.90
CA GLN A 12 -5.55 11.42 8.75
C GLN A 12 -4.93 12.83 8.60
N GLY A 13 -5.48 13.68 7.72
CA GLY A 13 -5.04 15.07 7.54
C GLY A 13 -3.99 15.27 6.44
N PHE A 14 -3.79 14.28 5.56
CA PHE A 14 -2.96 14.47 4.37
C PHE A 14 -3.64 15.45 3.40
N ASP A 15 -2.84 16.26 2.71
CA ASP A 15 -3.35 17.09 1.62
C ASP A 15 -3.88 16.21 0.47
N PRO A 16 -4.88 16.66 -0.31
CA PRO A 16 -5.53 15.79 -1.30
C PRO A 16 -4.63 15.21 -2.37
N ASP A 17 -3.62 15.96 -2.80
CA ASP A 17 -2.59 15.52 -3.74
C ASP A 17 -1.65 14.49 -3.11
N GLU A 18 -1.13 14.76 -1.91
CA GLU A 18 -0.32 13.82 -1.14
C GLU A 18 -1.07 12.50 -0.89
N ALA A 19 -2.32 12.59 -0.44
CA ALA A 19 -3.18 11.43 -0.22
C ALA A 19 -3.38 10.62 -1.51
N ALA A 20 -3.56 11.27 -2.66
CA ALA A 20 -3.70 10.60 -3.95
C ALA A 20 -2.42 9.87 -4.37
N TYR A 21 -1.26 10.53 -4.25
CA TYR A 21 0.03 9.94 -4.60
C TYR A 21 0.40 8.78 -3.68
N THR A 22 0.31 8.99 -2.37
CA THR A 22 0.63 7.96 -1.36
C THR A 22 -0.32 6.78 -1.46
N ALA A 23 -1.64 7.00 -1.63
CA ALA A 23 -2.58 5.90 -1.81
C ALA A 23 -2.29 5.07 -3.06
N ASN A 24 -1.98 5.71 -4.19
CA ASN A 24 -1.67 5.01 -5.44
C ASN A 24 -0.39 4.17 -5.31
N PHE A 25 0.64 4.73 -4.69
CA PHE A 25 1.88 4.02 -4.39
C PHE A 25 1.64 2.82 -3.47
N LEU A 26 1.00 3.03 -2.33
CA LEU A 26 0.71 1.96 -1.36
C LEU A 26 -0.15 0.86 -1.97
N HIS A 27 -1.12 1.21 -2.81
CA HIS A 27 -1.98 0.25 -3.50
C HIS A 27 -1.18 -0.68 -4.42
N GLY A 28 -0.33 -0.12 -5.29
CA GLY A 28 0.52 -0.88 -6.20
C GLY A 28 1.58 -1.70 -5.47
N TYR A 29 2.33 -1.07 -4.56
CA TYR A 29 3.39 -1.74 -3.80
C TYR A 29 2.86 -2.89 -2.93
N THR A 30 1.67 -2.73 -2.33
CA THR A 30 1.05 -3.83 -1.58
C THR A 30 0.69 -5.00 -2.49
N ALA A 31 0.21 -4.74 -3.71
CA ALA A 31 -0.05 -5.80 -4.68
C ALA A 31 1.26 -6.52 -5.07
N ASP A 32 2.33 -5.79 -5.34
CA ASP A 32 3.64 -6.37 -5.68
C ASP A 32 4.17 -7.26 -4.53
N VAL A 33 4.05 -6.81 -3.28
CA VAL A 33 4.46 -7.61 -2.10
C VAL A 33 3.65 -8.90 -1.95
N ILE A 34 2.36 -8.90 -2.30
CA ILE A 34 1.54 -10.11 -2.31
C ILE A 34 2.03 -11.06 -3.41
N LEU A 35 2.33 -10.52 -4.60
CA LEU A 35 2.78 -11.30 -5.77
C LEU A 35 4.16 -11.94 -5.60
N GLU A 36 5.01 -11.41 -4.72
CA GLU A 36 6.28 -12.06 -4.37
C GLU A 36 6.09 -13.43 -3.69
N LYS A 37 4.94 -13.65 -3.05
CA LYS A 37 4.66 -14.86 -2.24
C LYS A 37 3.67 -15.82 -2.90
N GLU A 38 2.89 -15.36 -3.88
CA GLU A 38 1.83 -16.15 -4.50
C GLU A 38 1.88 -16.08 -6.04
N THR A 39 1.57 -17.19 -6.71
CA THR A 39 1.43 -17.24 -8.17
C THR A 39 0.07 -16.68 -8.57
N THR A 40 0.06 -15.49 -9.20
CA THR A 40 -1.11 -14.67 -9.55
C THR A 40 -2.27 -15.46 -10.14
N TYR A 41 -3.49 -15.25 -9.63
CA TYR A 41 -4.71 -15.06 -10.45
C TYR A 41 -5.87 -14.36 -9.73
N THR A 42 -5.87 -14.21 -8.40
CA THR A 42 -6.94 -13.48 -7.70
C THR A 42 -6.43 -12.71 -6.49
N ILE A 43 -5.81 -11.55 -6.71
CA ILE A 43 -5.67 -10.58 -5.62
C ILE A 43 -7.04 -9.95 -5.40
N LEU A 44 -7.63 -10.22 -4.24
CA LEU A 44 -8.88 -9.61 -3.82
C LEU A 44 -8.62 -8.29 -3.09
N ALA A 45 -9.65 -7.46 -3.06
CA ALA A 45 -9.63 -6.22 -2.31
C ALA A 45 -9.28 -6.40 -0.81
N SER A 46 -9.74 -7.50 -0.22
CA SER A 46 -9.44 -7.89 1.16
C SER A 46 -7.96 -8.18 1.37
N ASP A 47 -7.30 -8.76 0.38
CA ASP A 47 -5.90 -9.20 0.49
C ASP A 47 -4.98 -7.98 0.55
N LEU A 48 -5.28 -6.94 -0.23
CA LEU A 48 -4.60 -5.65 -0.13
C LEU A 48 -4.75 -5.03 1.27
N ILE A 49 -5.96 -5.02 1.84
CA ILE A 49 -6.17 -4.43 3.17
C ILE A 49 -5.44 -5.24 4.24
N ALA A 50 -5.50 -6.57 4.18
CA ALA A 50 -4.85 -7.47 5.13
C ALA A 50 -3.32 -7.36 5.08
N ASN A 51 -2.75 -7.08 3.91
CA ASN A 51 -1.29 -7.01 3.70
C ASN A 51 -0.71 -5.59 3.73
N LEU A 52 -1.53 -4.54 3.83
CA LEU A 52 -1.05 -3.16 3.84
C LEU A 52 0.02 -2.90 4.92
N GLY A 53 -0.21 -3.36 6.15
CA GLY A 53 0.76 -3.19 7.24
C GLY A 53 2.08 -3.93 7.00
N VAL A 54 2.04 -5.09 6.33
CA VAL A 54 3.23 -5.84 5.93
C VAL A 54 4.01 -5.07 4.88
N ALA A 55 3.32 -4.52 3.88
CA ALA A 55 3.91 -3.72 2.82
C ALA A 55 4.59 -2.46 3.38
N ILE A 56 3.92 -1.69 4.24
CA ILE A 56 4.51 -0.50 4.88
C ILE A 56 5.78 -0.87 5.68
N ASN A 57 5.71 -1.92 6.51
CA ASN A 57 6.86 -2.38 7.29
C ASN A 57 8.03 -2.83 6.41
N LYS A 58 7.74 -3.49 5.29
CA LYS A 58 8.77 -3.91 4.32
C LYS A 58 9.44 -2.69 3.68
N PHE A 59 8.64 -1.74 3.21
CA PHE A 59 9.14 -0.49 2.63
C PHE A 59 10.03 0.27 3.62
N SER A 60 9.62 0.44 4.88
CA SER A 60 10.44 1.10 5.90
C SER A 60 11.80 0.42 6.08
N LYS A 61 11.84 -0.92 6.17
CA LYS A 61 13.10 -1.67 6.33
C LYS A 61 14.04 -1.55 5.13
N GLU A 62 13.49 -1.58 3.91
CA GLU A 62 14.29 -1.41 2.67
C GLU A 62 14.96 -0.03 2.60
N ASN A 63 14.29 1.00 3.13
CA ASN A 63 14.78 2.37 3.12
C ASN A 63 15.67 2.71 4.33
N GLU A 64 15.55 1.98 5.45
CA GLU A 64 16.47 2.09 6.60
C GLU A 64 17.88 1.56 6.30
N HIS A 65 18.03 0.60 5.38
CA HIS A 65 19.32 0.00 5.00
C HIS A 65 19.97 0.64 3.76
N SER A 66 19.33 1.68 3.20
CA SER A 66 19.83 2.42 2.03
C SER A 66 20.67 3.65 2.42
N HIS A 67 20.99 3.80 3.70
CA HIS A 67 21.91 4.79 4.29
C HIS A 67 23.04 4.09 5.05
#